data_AF-A0A8T4B5A3-F1
#
_entry.id   AF-A0A8T4B5A3-F1
#
_cell.length_a   1.000
_cell.length_b   1.000
_cell.length_c   1.000
_cell.angle_alpha   90.00
_cell.angle_beta   90.00
_cell.angle_gamma   90.00
#
_symmetry.space_group_name_H-M   'P 1'
#
loop_
_entity.id
_entity.type
_entity.pdbx_description
1 polymer ?
#
loop_
_entity_poly.entity_id
_entity_poly.type
_entity_poly.pdbx_seq_one_letter_code
_entity_poly.pdbx_strand_id
1 'polypeptide(L)'
;MLRSRPVQIAFQPEAKVTALVLSLNGQVVAWSEGDGQVFIAQQEHSKFTVSGSWKAASLVRGIAVRGNSVYVLDDAHGVSCLDFTGKVEWQLEVGAGGFDLQQTPFGLAVVDGLGRLFLVRYDGSEYPLQGTYEDILHMQSVGDYLVLAYENGKVQALLNGSLAWSRPMRGEKGESITCIGSDSNHNIVIGREGYALVAGDEEVLEIEIWDVVHQKLRHRYDVKSRLVQAIPGDDGLLCGFDDGKVVYSTANASELIHEVRLECKYPIRNLVSRNGCVLASAWFYIFGRDKDGAEWKIEHQGMPNFLELSSDGTICLFAGEDQNDWTEEEPIGQFSLSDPLLETDASELTLWFEKTDEALPLSAEEIYREDDEMNEFFTADELASIQNANASDEGLDALQAALGDLQGETVQVTPDGALDIDTEQLLSQLDDAITNMALLPEEGLLDELNTGIREVIVPQAVSGDDQQHVADADGKAIITLDGTHSHDPQGRIQTWSWIDSTGKEIASSSKVKVRLGSGNYRFELRVCDRDGQWSSDSLQVVID
;
A
#
# COMPACT_ATOMS: atom_id res chain seq x y z
N MET A 1 15.06 23.94 11.09
CA MET A 1 14.94 24.02 9.62
C MET A 1 15.38 22.71 9.01
N LEU A 2 14.47 22.14 8.23
CA LEU A 2 14.72 20.99 7.39
C LEU A 2 15.13 21.50 6.00
N ARG A 3 15.66 20.61 5.18
CA ARG A 3 15.87 20.90 3.76
C ARG A 3 14.86 20.14 2.94
N SER A 4 14.27 20.81 1.96
CA SER A 4 13.34 20.22 1.01
C SER A 4 13.68 20.66 -0.41
N ARG A 5 13.07 20.02 -1.39
CA ARG A 5 13.12 20.42 -2.80
C ARG A 5 11.76 21.00 -3.20
N PRO A 6 11.72 21.93 -4.17
CA PRO A 6 10.46 22.37 -4.75
C PRO A 6 9.69 21.17 -5.30
N VAL A 7 8.44 21.03 -4.87
CA VAL A 7 7.51 20.01 -5.35
C VAL A 7 6.31 20.72 -5.97
N GLN A 8 5.83 20.19 -7.07
CA GLN A 8 4.59 20.62 -7.72
C GLN A 8 3.69 19.42 -8.00
N ILE A 9 2.39 19.66 -8.07
CA ILE A 9 1.42 18.65 -8.51
C ILE A 9 1.59 18.46 -10.02
N ALA A 10 1.92 17.24 -10.44
CA ALA A 10 1.93 16.86 -11.86
C ALA A 10 0.53 16.51 -12.34
N PHE A 11 -0.21 15.71 -11.56
CA PHE A 11 -1.55 15.25 -11.87
C PHE A 11 -2.40 15.14 -10.60
N GLN A 12 -3.72 15.29 -10.74
CA GLN A 12 -4.71 15.05 -9.69
C GLN A 12 -5.57 13.86 -10.14
N PRO A 13 -5.26 12.64 -9.68
CA PRO A 13 -6.07 11.45 -9.94
C PRO A 13 -7.50 11.58 -9.42
N GLU A 14 -8.44 10.87 -10.03
CA GLU A 14 -9.83 10.77 -9.54
C GLU A 14 -10.05 9.53 -8.66
N ALA A 15 -9.09 8.60 -8.63
CA ALA A 15 -9.02 7.45 -7.74
C ALA A 15 -7.56 7.05 -7.42
N LYS A 16 -7.39 6.22 -6.38
CA LYS A 16 -6.09 5.73 -5.89
C LYS A 16 -5.17 5.25 -6.99
N VAL A 17 -3.93 5.73 -7.01
CA VAL A 17 -2.94 5.33 -8.02
C VAL A 17 -2.49 3.90 -7.77
N THR A 18 -2.66 3.04 -8.77
CA THR A 18 -2.36 1.59 -8.70
C THR A 18 -1.06 1.20 -9.40
N ALA A 19 -0.63 2.00 -10.38
CA ALA A 19 0.66 1.88 -11.02
C ALA A 19 1.10 3.23 -11.60
N LEU A 20 2.41 3.46 -11.64
CA LEU A 20 3.02 4.66 -12.19
C LEU A 20 4.31 4.28 -12.91
N VAL A 21 4.55 4.85 -14.09
CA VAL A 21 5.80 4.64 -14.83
C VAL A 21 6.22 5.92 -15.55
N LEU A 22 7.53 6.15 -15.55
CA LEU A 22 8.18 7.22 -16.31
C LEU A 22 9.13 6.60 -17.34
N SER A 23 9.01 7.04 -18.59
CA SER A 23 9.98 6.69 -19.63
C SER A 23 11.39 7.20 -19.28
N LEU A 24 12.42 6.45 -19.66
CA LEU A 24 13.82 6.78 -19.33
C LEU A 24 14.28 8.16 -19.83
N ASN A 25 13.69 8.66 -20.92
CA ASN A 25 13.97 9.98 -21.47
C ASN A 25 13.15 11.11 -20.80
N GLY A 26 12.27 10.78 -19.87
CA GLY A 26 11.42 11.73 -19.14
C GLY A 26 10.23 12.28 -19.95
N GLN A 27 9.99 11.80 -21.17
CA GLN A 27 9.03 12.43 -22.09
C GLN A 27 7.61 11.89 -21.97
N VAL A 28 7.45 10.65 -21.52
CA VAL A 28 6.18 9.94 -21.41
C VAL A 28 6.00 9.45 -19.98
N VAL A 29 4.81 9.69 -19.44
CA VAL A 29 4.34 9.19 -18.16
C VAL A 29 3.05 8.42 -18.41
N ALA A 30 2.89 7.30 -17.72
CA ALA A 30 1.62 6.61 -17.64
C ALA A 30 1.32 6.25 -16.20
N TRP A 31 0.06 6.37 -15.81
CA TRP A 31 -0.42 5.90 -14.51
C TRP A 31 -1.79 5.25 -14.66
N SER A 32 -2.14 4.43 -13.69
CA SER A 32 -3.47 3.85 -13.56
C SER A 32 -4.09 4.18 -12.22
N GLU A 33 -5.41 4.22 -12.22
CA GLU A 33 -6.23 4.50 -11.04
C GLU A 33 -6.98 3.24 -10.58
N GLY A 34 -7.53 3.26 -9.36
CA GLY A 34 -8.16 2.12 -8.69
C GLY A 34 -9.36 1.54 -9.43
N ASP A 35 -9.99 2.34 -10.29
CA ASP A 35 -11.10 1.91 -11.11
C ASP A 35 -10.65 1.15 -12.38
N GLY A 36 -9.35 1.07 -12.67
CA GLY A 36 -8.77 0.47 -13.89
C GLY A 36 -8.58 1.45 -15.05
N GLN A 37 -8.81 2.75 -14.86
CA GLN A 37 -8.54 3.77 -15.86
C GLN A 37 -7.03 4.02 -15.95
N VAL A 38 -6.48 3.93 -17.17
CA VAL A 38 -5.09 4.25 -17.49
C VAL A 38 -5.05 5.59 -18.20
N PHE A 39 -4.11 6.43 -17.80
CA PHE A 39 -3.83 7.71 -18.43
C PHE A 39 -2.40 7.72 -18.96
N ILE A 40 -2.22 8.33 -20.12
CA ILE A 40 -0.92 8.51 -20.77
C ILE A 40 -0.73 10.00 -21.01
N ALA A 41 0.38 10.54 -20.51
CA ALA A 41 0.75 11.92 -20.67
C ALA A 41 2.11 12.05 -21.35
N GLN A 42 2.22 13.06 -22.21
CA GLN A 42 3.46 13.43 -22.88
C GLN A 42 3.93 14.81 -22.42
N GLN A 43 5.24 14.97 -22.35
CA GLN A 43 5.87 16.21 -21.95
C GLN A 43 5.94 17.18 -23.15
N GLU A 44 5.27 18.32 -23.01
CA GLU A 44 5.37 19.45 -23.93
C GLU A 44 5.81 20.69 -23.17
N HIS A 45 6.93 21.31 -23.58
CA HIS A 45 7.44 22.55 -22.96
C HIS A 45 7.61 22.48 -21.43
N SER A 46 8.14 21.36 -20.92
CA SER A 46 8.33 21.11 -19.47
C SER A 46 7.06 20.93 -18.65
N LYS A 47 5.89 20.79 -19.27
CA LYS A 47 4.64 20.41 -18.61
C LYS A 47 4.09 19.12 -19.23
N PHE A 48 3.55 18.24 -18.40
CA PHE A 48 2.86 17.05 -18.88
C PHE A 48 1.44 17.39 -19.30
N THR A 49 1.03 16.87 -20.46
CA THR A 49 -0.34 16.95 -20.95
C THR A 49 -0.83 15.55 -21.27
N VAL A 50 -2.03 15.20 -20.79
CA VAL A 50 -2.66 13.91 -21.08
C VAL A 50 -2.92 13.80 -22.58
N SER A 51 -2.28 12.84 -23.22
CA SER A 51 -2.39 12.57 -24.66
C SER A 51 -3.37 11.45 -24.98
N GLY A 52 -3.66 10.59 -24.02
CA GLY A 52 -4.57 9.45 -24.20
C GLY A 52 -5.04 8.85 -22.89
N SER A 53 -6.14 8.11 -22.96
CA SER A 53 -6.64 7.31 -21.85
C SER A 53 -7.26 6.01 -22.35
N TRP A 54 -7.20 4.96 -21.53
CA TRP A 54 -7.72 3.65 -21.85
C TRP A 54 -8.24 2.95 -20.59
N LYS A 55 -9.38 2.27 -20.70
CA LYS A 55 -10.00 1.56 -19.57
C LYS A 55 -9.62 0.08 -19.62
N ALA A 56 -8.91 -0.39 -18.58
CA ALA A 56 -8.60 -1.79 -18.39
C ALA A 56 -9.85 -2.61 -18.02
N ALA A 57 -9.77 -3.92 -18.22
CA ALA A 57 -10.86 -4.83 -17.87
C ALA A 57 -11.09 -4.89 -16.35
N SER A 58 -10.04 -4.69 -15.57
CA SER A 58 -10.03 -4.76 -14.11
C SER A 58 -8.78 -4.03 -13.56
N LEU A 59 -8.41 -4.25 -12.30
CA LEU A 59 -7.35 -3.53 -11.60
C LEU A 59 -6.00 -3.69 -12.32
N VAL A 60 -5.35 -2.57 -12.61
CA VAL A 60 -4.02 -2.56 -13.22
C VAL A 60 -2.97 -2.85 -12.15
N ARG A 61 -2.11 -3.84 -12.42
CA ARG A 61 -1.07 -4.32 -11.51
C ARG A 61 0.33 -3.82 -11.87
N GLY A 62 0.54 -3.43 -13.13
CA GLY A 62 1.82 -2.89 -13.59
C GLY A 62 1.70 -2.19 -14.93
N ILE A 63 2.57 -1.20 -15.14
CA ILE A 63 2.69 -0.47 -16.40
C ILE A 63 4.18 -0.36 -16.76
N ALA A 64 4.51 -0.58 -18.03
CA ALA A 64 5.85 -0.38 -18.56
C ALA A 64 5.79 0.49 -19.83
N VAL A 65 6.83 1.30 -20.06
CA VAL A 65 6.94 2.13 -21.27
C VAL A 65 8.22 1.79 -22.01
N ARG A 66 8.10 1.45 -23.29
CA ARG A 66 9.28 1.23 -24.15
C ARG A 66 9.01 1.63 -25.58
N GLY A 67 9.92 2.43 -26.14
CA GLY A 67 9.79 2.92 -27.51
C GLY A 67 8.57 3.83 -27.61
N ASN A 68 7.62 3.48 -28.48
CA ASN A 68 6.40 4.25 -28.72
C ASN A 68 5.13 3.59 -28.16
N SER A 69 5.29 2.58 -27.30
CA SER A 69 4.17 1.81 -26.76
C SER A 69 4.21 1.74 -25.23
N VAL A 70 3.02 1.67 -24.65
CA VAL A 70 2.76 1.49 -23.22
C VAL A 70 2.18 0.10 -23.03
N TYR A 71 2.76 -0.68 -22.12
CA TYR A 71 2.31 -2.02 -21.79
C TYR A 71 1.64 -1.99 -20.43
N VAL A 72 0.41 -2.45 -20.37
CA VAL A 72 -0.41 -2.47 -19.16
C VAL A 72 -0.70 -3.92 -18.81
N LEU A 73 -0.50 -4.28 -17.54
CA LEU A 73 -0.87 -5.57 -16.99
C LEU A 73 -2.08 -5.40 -16.06
N ASP A 74 -3.16 -6.12 -16.34
CA ASP A 74 -4.35 -6.17 -15.49
C ASP A 74 -4.59 -7.56 -14.89
N ASP A 75 -5.33 -7.60 -13.79
CA ASP A 75 -5.61 -8.81 -12.99
C ASP A 75 -6.70 -9.74 -13.58
N ALA A 76 -7.29 -9.41 -14.73
CA ALA A 76 -8.34 -10.22 -15.35
C ALA A 76 -7.94 -10.78 -16.71
N HIS A 77 -7.57 -9.91 -17.65
CA HIS A 77 -7.21 -10.28 -19.02
C HIS A 77 -5.73 -10.61 -19.13
N GLY A 78 -4.83 -9.71 -18.72
CA GLY A 78 -3.38 -9.93 -18.83
C GLY A 78 -2.67 -8.71 -19.41
N VAL A 79 -1.92 -8.87 -20.50
CA VAL A 79 -1.10 -7.79 -21.07
C VAL A 79 -1.82 -7.09 -22.21
N SER A 80 -1.90 -5.77 -22.15
CA SER A 80 -2.39 -4.91 -23.22
C SER A 80 -1.30 -3.94 -23.66
N CYS A 81 -1.05 -3.86 -24.97
CA CYS A 81 -0.13 -2.88 -25.56
C CYS A 81 -0.92 -1.74 -26.19
N LEU A 82 -0.61 -0.52 -25.78
CA LEU A 82 -1.27 0.72 -26.17
C LEU A 82 -0.28 1.65 -26.87
N ASP A 83 -0.76 2.43 -27.84
CA ASP A 83 -0.05 3.62 -28.28
C ASP A 83 -0.25 4.79 -27.31
N PHE A 84 0.45 5.92 -27.53
CA PHE A 84 0.34 7.10 -26.66
C PHE A 84 -1.00 7.84 -26.72
N THR A 85 -1.91 7.42 -27.59
CA THR A 85 -3.29 7.93 -27.65
C THR A 85 -4.26 7.06 -26.84
N GLY A 86 -3.79 5.95 -26.27
CA GLY A 86 -4.61 4.97 -25.55
C GLY A 86 -5.27 3.95 -26.47
N LYS A 87 -4.88 3.89 -27.75
CA LYS A 87 -5.40 2.88 -28.67
C LYS A 87 -4.64 1.58 -28.50
N VAL A 88 -5.38 0.50 -28.37
CA VAL A 88 -4.86 -0.86 -28.26
C VAL A 88 -4.22 -1.30 -29.59
N GLU A 89 -2.94 -1.64 -29.56
CA GLU A 89 -2.21 -2.26 -30.67
C GLU A 89 -2.40 -3.78 -30.68
N TRP A 90 -2.28 -4.42 -29.51
CA TRP A 90 -2.52 -5.84 -29.29
C TRP A 90 -2.83 -6.12 -27.83
N GLN A 91 -3.45 -7.27 -27.56
CA GLN A 91 -3.68 -7.79 -26.20
C GLN A 91 -3.36 -9.28 -26.17
N LEU A 92 -2.85 -9.74 -25.03
CA LEU A 92 -2.55 -11.13 -24.75
C LEU A 92 -3.23 -11.54 -23.45
N GLU A 93 -3.98 -12.63 -23.51
CA GLU A 93 -4.63 -13.22 -22.34
C GLU A 93 -3.58 -14.00 -21.52
N VAL A 94 -3.49 -13.71 -20.23
CA VAL A 94 -2.55 -14.34 -19.31
C VAL A 94 -3.33 -15.10 -18.25
N GLY A 95 -3.51 -16.39 -18.47
CA GLY A 95 -3.89 -17.38 -17.45
C GLY A 95 -4.91 -16.90 -16.41
N ALA A 96 -4.46 -16.74 -15.17
CA ALA A 96 -5.29 -16.34 -14.03
C ALA A 96 -5.23 -14.82 -13.74
N GLY A 97 -5.01 -14.00 -14.77
CA GLY A 97 -4.76 -12.58 -14.63
C GLY A 97 -3.32 -12.25 -14.25
N GLY A 98 -2.89 -11.02 -14.54
CA GLY A 98 -1.54 -10.56 -14.23
C GLY A 98 -1.36 -10.22 -12.75
N PHE A 99 -0.26 -10.64 -12.15
CA PHE A 99 0.11 -10.30 -10.78
C PHE A 99 1.29 -9.33 -10.71
N ASP A 100 2.34 -9.59 -11.51
CA ASP A 100 3.59 -8.80 -11.54
C ASP A 100 4.12 -8.68 -12.98
N LEU A 101 4.72 -7.52 -13.31
CA LEU A 101 5.21 -7.15 -14.64
C LEU A 101 6.66 -6.66 -14.56
N GLN A 102 7.58 -7.33 -15.25
CA GLN A 102 8.97 -6.90 -15.36
C GLN A 102 9.38 -6.67 -16.81
N GLN A 103 9.92 -5.49 -17.08
CA GLN A 103 10.53 -5.20 -18.38
C GLN A 103 11.90 -5.87 -18.50
N THR A 104 12.15 -6.55 -19.62
CA THR A 104 13.45 -7.18 -19.93
C THR A 104 14.04 -6.60 -21.23
N PRO A 105 15.33 -6.84 -21.55
CA PRO A 105 15.91 -6.38 -22.81
C PRO A 105 15.16 -6.88 -24.07
N PHE A 106 14.55 -8.06 -24.01
CA PHE A 106 13.97 -8.76 -25.17
C PHE A 106 12.43 -8.80 -25.21
N GLY A 107 11.77 -8.44 -24.10
CA GLY A 107 10.32 -8.48 -23.98
C GLY A 107 9.86 -8.10 -22.58
N LEU A 108 8.68 -8.57 -22.21
CA LEU A 108 8.07 -8.47 -20.89
C LEU A 108 8.05 -9.86 -20.25
N ALA A 109 8.34 -9.89 -18.96
CA ALA A 109 8.09 -11.05 -18.13
C ALA A 109 6.87 -10.76 -17.26
N VAL A 110 5.96 -11.72 -17.19
CA VAL A 110 4.68 -11.59 -16.49
C VAL A 110 4.53 -12.80 -15.59
N VAL A 111 4.16 -12.57 -14.34
CA VAL A 111 3.73 -13.62 -13.42
C VAL A 111 2.23 -13.49 -13.25
N ASP A 112 1.51 -14.60 -13.39
CA ASP A 112 0.05 -14.62 -13.18
C ASP A 112 -0.33 -14.79 -11.71
N GLY A 113 -1.63 -14.70 -11.39
CA GLY A 113 -2.13 -14.89 -10.02
C GLY A 113 -1.86 -16.26 -9.38
N LEU A 114 -1.39 -17.24 -10.15
CA LEU A 114 -0.98 -18.57 -9.67
C LEU A 114 0.55 -18.73 -9.60
N GLY A 115 1.31 -17.65 -9.80
CA GLY A 115 2.78 -17.68 -9.74
C GLY A 115 3.44 -18.29 -10.98
N ARG A 116 2.74 -18.38 -12.12
CA ARG A 116 3.29 -18.95 -13.37
C ARG A 116 3.95 -17.87 -14.22
N LEU A 117 5.13 -18.16 -14.76
CA LEU A 117 5.85 -17.24 -15.64
C LEU A 117 5.36 -17.32 -17.09
N PHE A 118 5.11 -16.15 -17.68
CA PHE A 118 4.90 -15.95 -19.10
C PHE A 118 5.93 -14.95 -19.62
N LEU A 119 6.53 -15.24 -20.77
CA LEU A 119 7.41 -14.30 -21.47
C LEU A 119 6.73 -13.83 -22.74
N VAL A 120 6.60 -12.53 -22.90
CA VAL A 120 5.89 -11.90 -24.02
C VAL A 120 6.86 -10.98 -24.74
N ARG A 121 7.00 -11.12 -26.05
CA ARG A 121 7.79 -10.17 -26.85
C ARG A 121 7.02 -8.85 -26.98
N TYR A 122 7.74 -7.78 -27.29
CA TYR A 122 7.12 -6.46 -27.49
C TYR A 122 6.15 -6.39 -28.70
N ASP A 123 6.20 -7.37 -29.60
CA ASP A 123 5.24 -7.51 -30.71
C ASP A 123 3.96 -8.28 -30.32
N GLY A 124 3.84 -8.69 -29.06
CA GLY A 124 2.70 -9.45 -28.52
C GLY A 124 2.81 -10.97 -28.69
N SER A 125 3.88 -11.47 -29.33
CA SER A 125 4.07 -12.92 -29.46
C SER A 125 4.66 -13.54 -28.19
N GLU A 126 4.12 -14.68 -27.78
CA GLU A 126 4.65 -15.45 -26.66
C GLU A 126 6.04 -16.00 -26.98
N TYR A 127 6.95 -15.90 -26.01
CA TYR A 127 8.26 -16.51 -26.07
C TYR A 127 8.20 -17.87 -25.35
N PRO A 128 8.50 -18.99 -26.04
CA PRO A 128 8.41 -20.31 -25.45
C PRO A 128 9.48 -20.50 -24.37
N LEU A 129 9.04 -20.86 -23.17
CA LEU A 129 9.91 -21.23 -22.06
C LEU A 129 10.42 -22.66 -22.25
N GLN A 130 11.67 -22.93 -21.85
CA GLN A 130 12.24 -24.29 -21.92
C GLN A 130 11.82 -25.20 -20.76
N GLY A 131 11.02 -24.69 -19.83
CA GLY A 131 10.51 -25.42 -18.67
C GLY A 131 9.27 -24.76 -18.09
N THR A 132 8.66 -25.45 -17.13
CA THR A 132 7.54 -24.91 -16.35
C THR A 132 8.10 -24.20 -15.12
N TYR A 133 7.65 -22.97 -14.90
CA TYR A 133 8.02 -22.14 -13.75
C TYR A 133 6.73 -21.69 -13.07
N GLU A 134 6.49 -22.19 -11.86
CA GLU A 134 5.28 -22.01 -11.04
C GLU A 134 5.71 -21.63 -9.61
N ASP A 135 4.79 -21.16 -8.77
CA ASP A 135 5.05 -20.75 -7.39
C ASP A 135 6.09 -19.61 -7.24
N ILE A 136 6.13 -18.69 -8.23
CA ILE A 136 7.01 -17.52 -8.21
C ILE A 136 6.40 -16.43 -7.33
N LEU A 137 7.18 -15.94 -6.35
CA LEU A 137 6.79 -14.83 -5.46
C LEU A 137 7.37 -13.49 -5.90
N HIS A 138 8.61 -13.49 -6.38
CA HIS A 138 9.31 -12.27 -6.77
C HIS A 138 10.10 -12.48 -8.06
N MET A 139 10.14 -11.43 -8.87
CA MET A 139 10.86 -11.39 -10.14
C MET A 139 11.61 -10.07 -10.27
N GLN A 140 12.85 -10.12 -10.76
CA GLN A 140 13.66 -8.92 -10.99
C GLN A 140 14.57 -9.12 -12.20
N SER A 141 14.72 -8.09 -13.03
CA SER A 141 15.74 -8.11 -14.10
C SER A 141 17.10 -7.67 -13.55
N VAL A 142 18.13 -8.49 -13.75
CA VAL A 142 19.52 -8.21 -13.38
C VAL A 142 20.41 -8.35 -14.61
N GLY A 143 20.79 -7.22 -15.20
CA GLY A 143 21.48 -7.21 -16.50
C GLY A 143 20.62 -7.87 -17.58
N ASP A 144 21.15 -8.89 -18.24
CA ASP A 144 20.43 -9.69 -19.25
C ASP A 144 19.62 -10.86 -18.65
N TYR A 145 19.73 -11.09 -17.35
CA TYR A 145 19.08 -12.20 -16.67
C TYR A 145 17.77 -11.79 -16.02
N LEU A 146 16.78 -12.68 -16.08
CA LEU A 146 15.56 -12.59 -15.29
C LEU A 146 15.68 -13.51 -14.08
N VAL A 147 15.69 -12.94 -12.88
CA VAL A 147 15.85 -13.68 -11.63
C VAL A 147 14.49 -13.92 -11.01
N LEU A 148 14.22 -15.15 -10.61
CA LEU A 148 12.96 -15.62 -10.03
C LEU A 148 13.23 -16.20 -8.64
N ALA A 149 12.48 -15.74 -7.65
CA ALA A 149 12.41 -16.38 -6.33
C ALA A 149 11.07 -17.12 -6.17
N TYR A 150 11.19 -18.34 -5.67
CA TYR A 150 10.07 -19.26 -5.47
C TYR A 150 9.64 -19.27 -4.01
N GLU A 151 8.40 -19.68 -3.75
CA GLU A 151 7.85 -19.82 -2.39
C GLU A 151 8.67 -20.76 -1.50
N ASN A 152 9.29 -21.80 -2.09
CA ASN A 152 10.14 -22.75 -1.38
C ASN A 152 11.57 -22.24 -1.09
N GLY A 153 11.89 -20.99 -1.39
CA GLY A 153 13.22 -20.40 -1.18
C GLY A 153 14.25 -20.69 -2.27
N LYS A 154 13.88 -21.43 -3.33
CA LYS A 154 14.73 -21.61 -4.52
C LYS A 154 14.85 -20.28 -5.26
N VAL A 155 16.01 -20.03 -5.88
CA VAL A 155 16.22 -18.89 -6.77
C VAL A 155 16.78 -19.38 -8.10
N GLN A 156 16.26 -18.88 -9.22
CA GLN A 156 16.74 -19.21 -10.56
C GLN A 156 16.97 -17.96 -11.39
N ALA A 157 17.98 -17.97 -12.24
CA ALA A 157 18.21 -16.93 -13.22
C ALA A 157 18.04 -17.50 -14.63
N LEU A 158 17.17 -16.85 -15.42
CA LEU A 158 16.89 -17.20 -16.80
C LEU A 158 17.58 -16.21 -17.74
N LEU A 159 18.18 -16.73 -18.80
CA LEU A 159 18.65 -15.94 -19.94
C LEU A 159 17.79 -16.31 -21.14
N ASN A 160 17.00 -15.37 -21.65
CA ASN A 160 16.09 -15.60 -22.79
C ASN A 160 15.21 -16.85 -22.61
N GLY A 161 14.57 -16.97 -21.45
CA GLY A 161 13.67 -18.09 -21.12
C GLY A 161 14.36 -19.45 -20.92
N SER A 162 15.70 -19.48 -20.91
CA SER A 162 16.49 -20.68 -20.65
C SER A 162 17.16 -20.58 -19.29
N LEU A 163 17.15 -21.67 -18.51
CA LEU A 163 17.78 -21.70 -17.20
C LEU A 163 19.31 -21.53 -17.33
N ALA A 164 19.84 -20.42 -16.81
CA ALA A 164 21.26 -20.12 -16.82
C ALA A 164 21.93 -20.45 -15.48
N TRP A 165 21.21 -20.26 -14.38
CA TRP A 165 21.72 -20.49 -13.03
C TRP A 165 20.58 -20.85 -12.07
N SER A 166 20.89 -21.64 -11.05
CA SER A 166 19.93 -22.06 -10.03
C SER A 166 20.62 -22.22 -8.68
N ARG A 167 19.99 -21.68 -7.65
CA ARG A 167 20.32 -21.89 -6.23
C ARG A 167 19.17 -22.66 -5.58
N PRO A 168 19.41 -23.86 -5.01
CA PRO A 168 18.40 -24.56 -4.23
C PRO A 168 18.12 -23.82 -2.92
N MET A 169 17.02 -24.15 -2.24
CA MET A 169 16.78 -23.66 -0.88
C MET A 169 17.90 -24.09 0.08
N ARG A 170 18.14 -23.29 1.11
CA ARG A 170 19.13 -23.52 2.16
C ARG A 170 18.42 -23.69 3.51
N GLY A 171 18.95 -24.58 4.35
CA GLY A 171 18.41 -24.91 5.65
C GLY A 171 17.43 -26.08 5.64
N GLU A 172 17.32 -26.78 6.77
CA GLU A 172 16.44 -27.95 6.91
C GLU A 172 14.96 -27.56 7.04
N LYS A 173 14.69 -26.36 7.57
CA LYS A 173 13.33 -25.83 7.79
C LYS A 173 12.83 -24.91 6.67
N GLY A 174 13.66 -24.65 5.66
CA GLY A 174 13.38 -23.71 4.58
C GLY A 174 13.77 -22.26 4.91
N GLU A 175 13.62 -21.39 3.91
CA GLU A 175 13.90 -19.97 3.98
C GLU A 175 12.90 -19.18 3.10
N SER A 176 12.76 -17.90 3.38
CA SER A 176 12.04 -16.94 2.55
C SER A 176 13.03 -16.01 1.86
N ILE A 177 12.83 -15.73 0.58
CA ILE A 177 13.61 -14.72 -0.15
C ILE A 177 12.92 -13.38 0.02
N THR A 178 13.57 -12.45 0.69
CA THR A 178 12.98 -11.16 1.07
C THR A 178 13.21 -10.09 0.02
N CYS A 179 14.28 -10.22 -0.76
CA CYS A 179 14.68 -9.24 -1.75
C CYS A 179 15.54 -9.90 -2.85
N ILE A 180 15.33 -9.50 -4.10
CA ILE A 180 16.24 -9.75 -5.21
C ILE A 180 16.69 -8.41 -5.76
N GLY A 181 17.99 -8.24 -5.95
CA GLY A 181 18.56 -7.01 -6.48
C GLY A 181 19.81 -7.25 -7.31
N SER A 182 20.52 -6.16 -7.60
CA SER A 182 21.80 -6.22 -8.31
C SER A 182 22.83 -5.25 -7.74
N ASP A 183 24.10 -5.60 -7.90
CA ASP A 183 25.21 -4.69 -7.65
C ASP A 183 25.63 -3.94 -8.92
N SER A 184 26.58 -3.00 -8.79
CA SER A 184 27.15 -2.25 -9.92
C SER A 184 27.81 -3.12 -11.01
N ASN A 185 28.14 -4.38 -10.72
CA ASN A 185 28.73 -5.33 -11.65
C ASN A 185 27.70 -6.30 -12.26
N HIS A 186 26.41 -6.08 -12.02
CA HIS A 186 25.32 -6.96 -12.42
C HIS A 186 25.38 -8.38 -11.82
N ASN A 187 26.00 -8.52 -10.64
CA ASN A 187 25.86 -9.72 -9.81
C ASN A 187 24.46 -9.72 -9.16
N ILE A 188 23.92 -10.91 -8.93
CA ILE A 188 22.63 -11.06 -8.24
C ILE A 188 22.87 -10.87 -6.74
N VAL A 189 22.04 -10.03 -6.12
CA VAL A 189 21.98 -9.87 -4.68
C VAL A 189 20.70 -10.52 -4.17
N ILE A 190 20.81 -11.36 -3.15
CA ILE A 190 19.69 -12.09 -2.55
C ILE A 190 19.65 -11.77 -1.06
N GLY A 191 18.53 -11.23 -0.59
CA GLY A 191 18.19 -11.16 0.83
C GLY A 191 17.42 -12.40 1.24
N ARG A 192 17.88 -13.09 2.29
CA ARG A 192 17.24 -14.31 2.78
C ARG A 192 16.86 -14.20 4.25
N GLU A 193 15.74 -14.82 4.60
CA GLU A 193 15.24 -14.96 5.95
C GLU A 193 14.99 -16.46 6.25
N GLY A 194 15.80 -17.06 7.12
CA GLY A 194 15.65 -18.44 7.53
C GLY A 194 14.56 -18.61 8.59
N TYR A 195 13.71 -19.64 8.45
CA TYR A 195 12.62 -19.91 9.42
C TYR A 195 13.09 -20.51 10.76
N ALA A 196 14.38 -20.79 10.92
CA ALA A 196 14.92 -21.41 12.11
C ALA A 196 15.10 -20.40 13.27
N LEU A 197 14.13 -20.39 14.19
CA LEU A 197 14.12 -19.46 15.34
C LEU A 197 14.98 -19.86 16.56
N VAL A 198 15.72 -21.00 16.56
CA VAL A 198 16.47 -21.44 17.77
C VAL A 198 17.73 -22.26 17.46
N ALA A 199 18.85 -21.81 18.04
CA ALA A 199 20.13 -22.49 18.38
C ALA A 199 20.67 -23.57 17.42
N GLY A 200 21.24 -23.12 16.31
CA GLY A 200 22.21 -23.82 15.45
C GLY A 200 23.02 -22.80 14.66
N ASP A 201 24.09 -23.21 13.97
CA ASP A 201 24.94 -22.39 13.07
C ASP A 201 24.19 -21.85 11.83
N GLU A 202 22.85 -21.75 11.86
CA GLU A 202 22.04 -21.18 10.79
C GLU A 202 21.51 -19.82 11.21
N GLU A 203 22.06 -18.79 10.57
CA GLU A 203 21.73 -17.39 10.81
C GLU A 203 20.40 -17.03 10.14
N VAL A 204 19.62 -16.21 10.84
CA VAL A 204 18.23 -15.91 10.49
C VAL A 204 18.14 -14.95 9.30
N LEU A 205 19.07 -13.98 9.18
CA LEU A 205 19.04 -12.98 8.10
C LEU A 205 20.41 -12.84 7.45
N GLU A 206 20.50 -13.05 6.14
CA GLU A 206 21.75 -12.93 5.39
C GLU A 206 21.54 -12.28 4.01
N ILE A 207 22.64 -11.75 3.47
CA ILE A 207 22.76 -11.25 2.10
C ILE A 207 23.80 -12.08 1.35
N GLU A 208 23.44 -12.58 0.17
CA GLU A 208 24.33 -13.30 -0.73
C GLU A 208 24.54 -12.54 -2.04
N ILE A 209 25.79 -12.46 -2.50
CA ILE A 209 26.14 -11.86 -3.79
C ILE A 209 26.71 -12.93 -4.72
N TRP A 210 26.00 -13.18 -5.82
CA TRP A 210 26.27 -14.26 -6.77
C TRP A 210 26.72 -13.72 -8.12
N ASP A 211 27.89 -14.19 -8.57
CA ASP A 211 28.38 -14.00 -9.93
C ASP A 211 27.78 -15.10 -10.81
N VAL A 212 26.73 -14.73 -11.56
CA VAL A 212 25.97 -15.65 -12.42
C VAL A 212 26.82 -16.19 -13.57
N VAL A 213 27.67 -15.33 -14.13
CA VAL A 213 28.50 -15.67 -15.30
C VAL A 213 29.51 -16.76 -14.93
N HIS A 214 30.12 -16.65 -13.75
CA HIS A 214 31.08 -17.63 -13.25
C HIS A 214 30.45 -18.70 -12.33
N GLN A 215 29.13 -18.62 -12.11
CA GLN A 215 28.34 -19.48 -11.21
C GLN A 215 28.96 -19.58 -9.81
N LYS A 216 29.45 -18.47 -9.26
CA LYS A 216 30.21 -18.47 -8.01
C LYS A 216 29.62 -17.48 -7.00
N LEU A 217 29.47 -17.93 -5.76
CA LEU A 217 29.21 -17.06 -4.62
C LEU A 217 30.45 -16.17 -4.39
N ARG A 218 30.29 -14.85 -4.51
CA ARG A 218 31.37 -13.89 -4.25
C ARG A 218 31.46 -13.56 -2.78
N HIS A 219 30.33 -13.19 -2.21
CA HIS A 219 30.27 -12.71 -0.85
C HIS A 219 28.99 -13.18 -0.16
N ARG A 220 29.11 -13.33 1.16
CA ARG A 220 28.00 -13.60 2.07
C ARG A 220 28.21 -12.75 3.31
N TYR A 221 27.13 -12.15 3.78
CA TYR A 221 27.13 -11.27 4.94
C TYR A 221 25.89 -11.48 5.79
N ASP A 222 26.07 -11.43 7.09
CA ASP A 222 24.99 -11.58 8.05
C ASP A 222 24.51 -10.20 8.45
N VAL A 223 23.18 -10.05 8.52
CA VAL A 223 22.57 -8.75 8.76
C VAL A 223 21.67 -8.79 9.98
N LYS A 224 21.52 -7.63 10.62
CA LYS A 224 20.73 -7.48 11.85
C LYS A 224 19.26 -7.18 11.58
N SER A 225 18.96 -6.76 10.36
CA SER A 225 17.67 -6.22 9.92
C SER A 225 17.33 -6.83 8.55
N ARG A 226 16.05 -6.97 8.23
CA ARG A 226 15.61 -7.63 7.00
C ARG A 226 15.93 -6.77 5.80
N LEU A 227 16.57 -7.36 4.78
CA LEU A 227 16.83 -6.67 3.51
C LEU A 227 15.53 -6.61 2.70
N VAL A 228 15.09 -5.40 2.34
CA VAL A 228 13.86 -5.17 1.57
C VAL A 228 14.18 -4.69 0.14
N GLN A 229 15.22 -3.86 -0.01
CA GLN A 229 15.63 -3.31 -1.31
C GLN A 229 17.13 -3.47 -1.54
N ALA A 230 17.53 -3.79 -2.77
CA ALA A 230 18.93 -3.92 -3.17
C ALA A 230 19.12 -3.40 -4.60
N ILE A 231 19.85 -2.29 -4.74
CA ILE A 231 20.07 -1.63 -6.03
C ILE A 231 21.56 -1.36 -6.30
N PRO A 232 21.97 -1.23 -7.57
CA PRO A 232 23.34 -0.84 -7.89
C PRO A 232 23.62 0.58 -7.38
N GLY A 233 24.75 0.73 -6.68
CA GLY A 233 25.33 2.04 -6.37
C GLY A 233 26.37 2.45 -7.42
N ASP A 234 27.01 3.61 -7.25
CA ASP A 234 28.00 4.12 -8.19
C ASP A 234 29.23 3.19 -8.34
N ASP A 235 29.69 2.57 -7.25
CA ASP A 235 30.82 1.62 -7.22
C ASP A 235 30.56 0.48 -6.22
N GLY A 236 29.34 -0.05 -6.22
CA GLY A 236 28.94 -1.09 -5.28
C GLY A 236 27.45 -1.37 -5.22
N LEU A 237 26.97 -1.59 -4.01
CA LEU A 237 25.62 -2.02 -3.68
C LEU A 237 25.01 -1.07 -2.65
N LEU A 238 23.78 -0.65 -2.88
CA LEU A 238 22.95 0.05 -1.90
C LEU A 238 21.86 -0.90 -1.39
N CYS A 239 21.81 -1.06 -0.08
CA CYS A 239 20.85 -1.92 0.62
C CYS A 239 19.90 -1.08 1.46
N GLY A 240 18.59 -1.26 1.27
CA GLY A 240 17.53 -0.69 2.09
C GLY A 240 16.93 -1.75 3.02
N PHE A 241 16.88 -1.43 4.32
CA PHE A 241 16.44 -2.34 5.38
C PHE A 241 15.05 -1.98 5.93
N ASP A 242 14.41 -2.94 6.57
CA ASP A 242 13.14 -2.75 7.30
C ASP A 242 13.26 -1.84 8.54
N ASP A 243 14.46 -1.71 9.11
CA ASP A 243 14.74 -0.75 10.20
C ASP A 243 14.87 0.71 9.71
N GLY A 244 14.75 0.94 8.39
CA GLY A 244 14.81 2.24 7.76
C GLY A 244 16.20 2.77 7.46
N LYS A 245 17.24 1.94 7.59
CA LYS A 245 18.59 2.32 7.18
C LYS A 245 18.81 2.02 5.71
N VAL A 246 19.53 2.92 5.06
CA VAL A 246 20.13 2.69 3.74
C VAL A 246 21.63 2.57 3.93
N VAL A 247 22.21 1.42 3.59
CA VAL A 247 23.64 1.14 3.75
C VAL A 247 24.28 0.99 2.38
N TYR A 248 25.42 1.64 2.20
CA TYR A 248 26.26 1.46 1.02
C TYR A 248 27.39 0.47 1.29
N SER A 249 27.60 -0.45 0.37
CA SER A 249 28.69 -1.42 0.40
C SER A 249 29.49 -1.37 -0.89
N THR A 250 30.82 -1.39 -0.81
CA THR A 250 31.69 -1.41 -1.98
C THR A 250 31.84 -2.82 -2.52
N ALA A 251 31.86 -2.97 -3.85
CA ALA A 251 31.83 -4.27 -4.52
C ALA A 251 33.03 -5.20 -4.23
N ASN A 252 34.12 -4.66 -3.65
CA ASN A 252 35.34 -5.41 -3.33
C ASN A 252 35.54 -5.66 -1.84
N ALA A 253 34.63 -5.19 -0.97
CA ALA A 253 34.78 -5.39 0.46
C ALA A 253 34.28 -6.79 0.86
N SER A 254 35.14 -7.56 1.53
CA SER A 254 34.81 -8.87 2.10
C SER A 254 33.83 -8.79 3.28
N GLU A 255 33.56 -7.59 3.80
CA GLU A 255 32.53 -7.28 4.78
C GLU A 255 31.67 -6.12 4.23
N LEU A 256 30.36 -6.11 4.53
CA LEU A 256 29.51 -4.96 4.26
C LEU A 256 30.06 -3.80 5.12
N ILE A 257 30.91 -2.94 4.55
CA ILE A 257 31.36 -1.74 5.24
C ILE A 257 30.10 -0.92 5.51
N HIS A 258 29.76 -0.76 6.79
CA HIS A 258 28.54 -0.10 7.22
C HIS A 258 28.66 1.42 7.06
N GLU A 259 28.67 1.92 5.83
CA GLU A 259 28.44 3.34 5.60
C GLU A 259 26.92 3.56 5.49
N VAL A 260 26.32 4.02 6.59
CA VAL A 260 24.93 4.44 6.59
C VAL A 260 24.81 5.72 5.75
N ARG A 261 24.06 5.62 4.66
CA ARG A 261 23.80 6.72 3.75
C ARG A 261 22.58 7.53 4.13
N LEU A 262 21.52 6.86 4.59
CA LEU A 262 20.28 7.48 5.07
C LEU A 262 19.75 6.72 6.27
N GLU A 263 19.09 7.43 7.18
CA GLU A 263 18.38 6.85 8.33
C GLU A 263 16.95 7.42 8.37
N CYS A 264 16.00 6.63 7.86
CA CYS A 264 14.61 7.03 7.68
C CYS A 264 13.73 6.68 8.88
N LYS A 265 14.21 5.79 9.78
CA LYS A 265 13.52 5.24 10.98
C LYS A 265 12.28 4.38 10.72
N TYR A 266 11.85 4.28 9.47
CA TYR A 266 10.71 3.47 9.03
C TYR A 266 11.15 2.56 7.88
N PRO A 267 10.49 1.41 7.66
CA PRO A 267 10.86 0.46 6.61
C PRO A 267 10.99 1.12 5.24
N ILE A 268 12.11 0.85 4.56
CA ILE A 268 12.33 1.36 3.20
C ILE A 268 11.37 0.66 2.23
N ARG A 269 10.58 1.46 1.51
CA ARG A 269 9.64 0.98 0.49
C ARG A 269 10.26 1.02 -0.90
N ASN A 270 10.72 2.19 -1.34
CA ASN A 270 11.45 2.39 -2.58
C ASN A 270 12.86 2.86 -2.30
N LEU A 271 13.81 2.44 -3.14
CA LEU A 271 15.21 2.87 -3.08
C LEU A 271 15.70 3.16 -4.50
N VAL A 272 16.22 4.36 -4.74
CA VAL A 272 16.72 4.78 -6.05
C VAL A 272 18.03 5.53 -5.89
N SER A 273 18.97 5.29 -6.81
CA SER A 273 20.22 6.05 -6.92
C SER A 273 20.33 6.65 -8.32
N ARG A 274 20.56 7.97 -8.41
CA ARG A 274 20.73 8.67 -9.69
C ARG A 274 21.71 9.82 -9.54
N ASN A 275 22.70 9.92 -10.42
CA ASN A 275 23.71 10.99 -10.44
C ASN A 275 24.44 11.21 -9.09
N GLY A 276 24.68 10.13 -8.33
CA GLY A 276 25.27 10.20 -6.99
C GLY A 276 24.33 10.69 -5.89
N CYS A 277 23.05 10.97 -6.21
CA CYS A 277 22.01 11.20 -5.23
C CYS A 277 21.30 9.88 -4.89
N VAL A 278 21.10 9.63 -3.60
CA VAL A 278 20.38 8.45 -3.08
C VAL A 278 19.04 8.89 -2.52
N LEU A 279 17.97 8.24 -2.94
CA LEU A 279 16.61 8.52 -2.49
C LEU A 279 15.99 7.24 -1.92
N ALA A 280 15.24 7.39 -0.84
CA ALA A 280 14.46 6.31 -0.27
C ALA A 280 13.08 6.82 0.18
N SER A 281 12.02 6.08 -0.14
CA SER A 281 10.70 6.34 0.44
C SER A 281 10.47 5.49 1.67
N ALA A 282 9.93 6.10 2.71
CA ALA A 282 9.54 5.41 3.95
C ALA A 282 8.45 6.22 4.65
N TRP A 283 7.39 5.54 5.14
CA TRP A 283 6.22 6.19 5.71
C TRP A 283 5.60 7.22 4.73
N PHE A 284 5.28 8.44 5.17
CA PHE A 284 4.80 9.55 4.34
C PHE A 284 5.93 10.38 3.69
N TYR A 285 7.19 9.93 3.79
CA TYR A 285 8.35 10.74 3.43
C TYR A 285 9.17 10.13 2.30
N ILE A 286 9.71 11.02 1.47
CA ILE A 286 10.82 10.70 0.56
C ILE A 286 12.06 11.37 1.13
N PHE A 287 13.03 10.56 1.54
CA PHE A 287 14.33 11.01 2.02
C PHE A 287 15.32 11.02 0.86
N GLY A 288 16.14 12.04 0.77
CA GLY A 288 17.17 12.14 -0.23
C GLY A 288 18.49 12.62 0.36
N ARG A 289 19.59 12.14 -0.21
CA ARG A 289 20.94 12.60 0.08
C ARG A 289 21.66 12.89 -1.23
N ASP A 290 22.07 14.14 -1.39
CA ASP A 290 22.81 14.58 -2.58
C ASP A 290 24.28 14.10 -2.52
N LYS A 291 24.96 14.16 -3.67
CA LYS A 291 26.40 13.84 -3.81
C LYS A 291 27.30 14.58 -2.81
N ASP A 292 26.91 15.79 -2.41
CA ASP A 292 27.66 16.64 -1.49
C ASP A 292 27.38 16.29 -0.01
N GLY A 293 26.56 15.27 0.23
CA GLY A 293 26.15 14.79 1.55
C GLY A 293 25.00 15.58 2.18
N ALA A 294 24.40 16.52 1.45
CA ALA A 294 23.24 17.27 1.92
C ALA A 294 22.01 16.36 1.95
N GLU A 295 21.41 16.20 3.13
CA GLU A 295 20.17 15.47 3.31
C GLU A 295 18.96 16.41 3.20
N TRP A 296 17.90 15.89 2.61
CA TRP A 296 16.63 16.58 2.42
C TRP A 296 15.48 15.59 2.52
N LYS A 297 14.26 16.09 2.75
CA LYS A 297 13.06 15.26 2.76
C LYS A 297 11.87 15.98 2.14
N ILE A 298 10.97 15.20 1.54
CA ILE A 298 9.69 15.64 0.99
C ILE A 298 8.59 14.86 1.72
N GLU A 299 7.47 15.51 2.03
CA GLU A 299 6.28 14.88 2.60
C GLU A 299 5.22 14.69 1.52
N HIS A 300 4.50 13.58 1.58
CA HIS A 300 3.38 13.24 0.72
C HIS A 300 2.16 12.94 1.59
N GLN A 301 0.95 13.18 1.05
CA GLN A 301 -0.31 12.97 1.76
C GLN A 301 -0.50 11.48 2.16
N GLY A 302 -0.17 10.57 1.25
CA GLY A 302 -0.17 9.11 1.47
C GLY A 302 1.24 8.49 1.50
N MET A 303 1.34 7.18 1.75
CA MET A 303 2.62 6.47 1.74
C MET A 303 3.16 6.31 0.31
N PRO A 304 4.33 6.88 -0.05
CA PRO A 304 4.84 6.84 -1.43
C PRO A 304 5.22 5.41 -1.85
N ASN A 305 4.28 4.77 -2.54
CA ASN A 305 4.40 3.43 -3.10
C ASN A 305 5.17 3.43 -4.41
N PHE A 306 5.13 4.53 -5.16
CA PHE A 306 5.80 4.67 -6.45
C PHE A 306 6.81 5.81 -6.42
N LEU A 307 7.99 5.58 -6.99
CA LEU A 307 9.05 6.57 -7.13
C LEU A 307 9.81 6.33 -8.44
N GLU A 308 9.51 7.14 -9.45
CA GLU A 308 9.99 6.98 -10.83
C GLU A 308 10.87 8.16 -11.24
N LEU A 309 12.02 7.88 -11.83
CA LEU A 309 13.03 8.89 -12.18
C LEU A 309 13.49 8.79 -13.63
N SER A 310 13.61 9.94 -14.29
CA SER A 310 14.24 10.05 -15.59
C SER A 310 15.73 9.71 -15.51
N SER A 311 16.31 9.33 -16.66
CA SER A 311 17.72 8.91 -16.72
C SER A 311 18.71 9.95 -16.22
N ASP A 312 18.39 11.23 -16.42
CA ASP A 312 19.14 12.41 -15.99
C ASP A 312 18.71 12.96 -14.63
N GLY A 313 17.65 12.42 -14.00
CA GLY A 313 17.13 12.87 -12.70
C GLY A 313 16.48 14.27 -12.72
N THR A 314 16.18 14.82 -13.91
CA THR A 314 15.50 16.12 -14.03
C THR A 314 14.00 16.03 -13.76
N ILE A 315 13.41 14.84 -13.93
CA ILE A 315 12.01 14.57 -13.67
C ILE A 315 11.94 13.38 -12.72
N CYS A 316 11.43 13.63 -11.52
CA CYS A 316 11.15 12.62 -10.52
C CYS A 316 9.66 12.70 -10.20
N LEU A 317 8.96 11.58 -10.32
CA LEU A 317 7.55 11.45 -10.01
C LEU A 317 7.36 10.49 -8.85
N PHE A 318 6.38 10.79 -8.01
CA PHE A 318 6.01 9.92 -6.91
C PHE A 318 4.52 9.98 -6.66
N ALA A 319 3.98 8.86 -6.21
CA ALA A 319 2.58 8.69 -5.86
C ALA A 319 2.46 7.70 -4.70
N GLY A 320 1.39 7.80 -3.94
CA GLY A 320 1.15 6.98 -2.76
C GLY A 320 -0.31 6.97 -2.38
N GLU A 321 -0.67 6.12 -1.42
CA GLU A 321 -2.00 6.07 -0.81
C GLU A 321 -1.88 6.08 0.72
N ASP A 322 -2.84 6.68 1.39
CA ASP A 322 -2.91 6.78 2.85
C ASP A 322 -3.62 5.59 3.54
N GLN A 323 -4.09 4.60 2.75
CA GLN A 323 -4.84 3.42 3.19
C GLN A 323 -6.16 3.75 3.90
N ASN A 324 -6.67 4.96 3.73
CA ASN A 324 -7.96 5.38 4.23
C ASN A 324 -8.93 5.51 3.05
N ASP A 325 -10.14 4.99 3.19
CA ASP A 325 -11.18 5.07 2.14
C ASP A 325 -12.06 6.31 2.29
N TRP A 326 -11.82 7.13 3.32
CA TRP A 326 -12.62 8.31 3.66
C TRP A 326 -11.91 9.64 3.39
N THR A 327 -10.70 9.59 2.82
CA THR A 327 -9.86 10.76 2.52
C THR A 327 -9.95 11.12 1.04
N GLU A 328 -9.49 12.33 0.71
CA GLU A 328 -9.37 12.74 -0.69
C GLU A 328 -8.20 12.02 -1.38
N GLU A 329 -8.38 11.73 -2.67
CA GLU A 329 -7.38 11.08 -3.51
C GLU A 329 -6.08 11.90 -3.58
N GLU A 330 -4.94 11.20 -3.47
CA GLU A 330 -3.65 11.86 -3.38
C GLU A 330 -3.10 12.31 -4.74
N PRO A 331 -2.47 13.51 -4.81
CA PRO A 331 -1.89 14.00 -6.05
C PRO A 331 -0.60 13.25 -6.41
N ILE A 332 -0.32 13.18 -7.71
CA ILE A 332 0.99 12.73 -8.19
C ILE A 332 1.97 13.91 -8.10
N GLY A 333 2.98 13.78 -7.25
CA GLY A 333 4.01 14.80 -7.04
C GLY A 333 5.13 14.74 -8.07
N GLN A 334 5.66 15.90 -8.44
CA GLN A 334 6.84 16.05 -9.29
C GLN A 334 7.90 16.94 -8.62
N PHE A 335 9.15 16.50 -8.69
CA PHE A 335 10.32 17.28 -8.28
C PHE A 335 11.52 16.99 -9.19
N SER A 336 12.61 17.75 -9.03
CA SER A 336 13.86 17.57 -9.76
C SER A 336 15.06 17.47 -8.81
N LEU A 337 16.01 16.58 -9.14
CA LEU A 337 17.29 16.50 -8.43
C LEU A 337 18.23 17.66 -8.77
N SER A 338 17.93 18.41 -9.84
CA SER A 338 18.73 19.57 -10.24
C SER A 338 18.33 20.86 -9.54
N ASP A 339 17.15 20.90 -8.91
CA ASP A 339 16.65 22.09 -8.23
C ASP A 339 17.47 22.40 -6.96
N PRO A 340 17.54 23.66 -6.52
CA PRO A 340 18.22 24.00 -5.27
C PRO A 340 17.44 23.50 -4.05
N LEU A 341 18.17 23.16 -2.99
CA LEU A 341 17.57 22.87 -1.69
C LEU A 341 17.05 24.15 -1.05
N LEU A 342 15.83 24.07 -0.52
CA LEU A 342 15.17 25.12 0.25
C LEU A 342 15.24 24.78 1.73
N GLU A 343 15.51 25.76 2.58
CA GLU A 343 15.33 25.61 4.03
C GLU A 343 13.85 25.86 4.34
N THR A 344 13.20 24.86 4.93
CA THR A 344 11.77 24.89 5.22
C THR A 344 11.50 24.42 6.64
N ASP A 345 10.37 24.84 7.20
CA ASP A 345 9.84 24.25 8.42
C ASP A 345 9.05 22.97 8.11
N ALA A 346 8.85 22.12 9.14
CA ALA A 346 8.20 20.83 8.95
C ALA A 346 6.75 20.97 8.45
N SER A 347 6.04 22.02 8.92
CA SER A 347 4.68 22.33 8.48
C SER A 347 4.60 22.85 7.05
N GLU A 348 5.72 23.26 6.44
CA GLU A 348 5.73 23.76 5.07
C GLU A 348 5.87 22.64 4.03
N LEU A 349 6.17 21.41 4.47
CA LEU A 349 6.34 20.27 3.58
C LEU A 349 5.03 19.80 2.95
N THR A 350 3.90 20.13 3.57
CA THR A 350 2.55 19.74 3.13
C THR A 350 1.91 20.76 2.19
N LEU A 351 2.43 21.99 2.14
CA LEU A 351 1.87 23.11 1.38
C LEU A 351 1.71 22.86 -0.13
N TRP A 352 2.48 21.93 -0.71
CA TRP A 352 2.40 21.66 -2.15
C TRP A 352 1.17 20.83 -2.55
N PHE A 353 0.53 20.14 -1.60
CA PHE A 353 -0.71 19.38 -1.81
C PHE A 353 -1.89 19.91 -1.00
N GLU A 354 -1.68 20.81 -0.04
CA GLU A 354 -2.78 21.50 0.64
C GLU A 354 -3.57 22.34 -0.36
N LYS A 355 -4.86 22.03 -0.50
CA LYS A 355 -5.79 22.92 -1.20
C LYS A 355 -5.80 24.24 -0.44
N THR A 356 -5.23 25.27 -1.06
CA THR A 356 -5.43 26.63 -0.59
C THR A 356 -6.88 26.94 -0.87
N ASP A 357 -7.74 26.80 0.13
CA ASP A 357 -9.01 27.51 0.14
C ASP A 357 -8.65 28.99 0.09
N GLU A 358 -8.54 29.52 -1.12
CA GLU A 358 -8.70 30.95 -1.33
C GLU A 358 -10.13 31.25 -0.88
N ALA A 359 -10.30 31.49 0.43
CA ALA A 359 -11.45 32.19 0.93
C ALA A 359 -11.47 33.49 0.14
N LEU A 360 -12.32 33.55 -0.88
CA LEU A 360 -12.56 34.76 -1.63
C LEU A 360 -12.80 35.83 -0.57
N PRO A 361 -11.98 36.90 -0.52
CA PRO A 361 -12.20 37.94 0.46
C PRO A 361 -13.60 38.47 0.19
N LEU A 362 -14.52 38.12 1.09
CA LEU A 362 -15.89 38.58 1.03
C LEU A 362 -15.83 40.09 0.90
N SER A 363 -16.50 40.63 -0.11
CA SER A 363 -16.59 42.07 -0.26
C SER A 363 -17.22 42.67 1.00
N ALA A 364 -16.89 43.92 1.34
CA ALA A 364 -17.55 44.59 2.46
C ALA A 364 -19.09 44.56 2.31
N GLU A 365 -19.60 44.55 1.08
CA GLU A 365 -21.04 44.41 0.78
C GLU A 365 -21.59 43.02 1.08
N GLU A 366 -20.81 41.94 0.97
CA GLU A 366 -21.23 40.58 1.37
C GLU A 366 -21.11 40.37 2.89
N ILE A 367 -20.13 40.99 3.55
CA ILE A 367 -20.00 40.94 5.02
C ILE A 367 -21.10 41.76 5.70
N TYR A 368 -21.54 42.87 5.09
CA TYR A 368 -22.61 43.73 5.59
C TYR A 368 -23.96 43.49 4.89
N ARG A 369 -24.12 42.38 4.16
CA ARG A 369 -25.45 42.03 3.65
C ARG A 369 -26.35 41.69 4.83
N GLU A 370 -27.46 42.42 4.94
CA GLU A 370 -28.61 42.00 5.74
C GLU A 370 -29.33 40.84 5.01
N ASP A 371 -28.62 39.74 4.72
CA ASP A 371 -29.23 38.58 4.07
C ASP A 371 -29.97 37.72 5.12
N ASP A 372 -31.25 37.50 4.83
CA ASP A 372 -32.27 36.80 5.61
C ASP A 372 -31.95 35.34 5.99
N GLU A 373 -30.83 34.75 5.53
CA GLU A 373 -30.47 33.36 5.82
C GLU A 373 -30.15 33.13 7.30
N MET A 374 -29.57 34.12 7.99
CA MET A 374 -29.35 34.04 9.44
C MET A 374 -30.68 34.15 10.22
N ASN A 375 -31.66 34.86 9.66
CA ASN A 375 -32.98 35.01 10.25
C ASN A 375 -33.80 33.72 10.18
N GLU A 376 -33.48 32.78 9.29
CA GLU A 376 -34.12 31.45 9.25
C GLU A 376 -33.77 30.56 10.45
N PHE A 377 -32.66 30.85 11.15
CA PHE A 377 -32.25 30.12 12.36
C PHE A 377 -32.84 30.70 13.65
N PHE A 378 -33.51 31.85 13.58
CA PHE A 378 -34.16 32.48 14.73
C PHE A 378 -35.68 32.35 14.65
N THR A 379 -36.31 32.14 15.80
CA THR A 379 -37.76 32.25 15.88
C THR A 379 -38.20 33.71 15.74
N ALA A 380 -39.44 33.93 15.30
CA ALA A 380 -39.99 35.28 15.12
C ALA A 380 -39.93 36.15 16.40
N ASP A 381 -40.00 35.51 17.57
CA ASP A 381 -39.89 36.18 18.87
C ASP A 381 -38.43 36.59 19.20
N GLU A 382 -37.45 35.77 18.81
CA GLU A 382 -36.02 36.06 18.98
C GLU A 382 -35.57 37.21 18.06
N LEU A 383 -36.00 37.21 16.80
CA LEU A 383 -35.77 38.33 15.88
C LEU A 383 -36.37 39.65 16.38
N ALA A 384 -37.60 39.59 16.93
CA ALA A 384 -38.24 40.75 17.51
C ALA A 384 -37.48 41.28 18.74
N SER A 385 -36.87 40.41 19.53
CA SER A 385 -36.04 40.81 20.68
C SER A 385 -34.72 41.48 20.26
N ILE A 386 -34.07 40.97 19.20
CA ILE A 386 -32.81 41.52 18.67
C ILE A 386 -33.06 42.87 18.01
N GLN A 387 -34.15 43.02 17.26
CA GLN A 387 -34.52 44.29 16.63
C GLN A 387 -34.95 45.35 17.64
N ASN A 388 -35.58 44.95 18.76
CA ASN A 388 -35.94 45.87 19.84
C ASN A 388 -34.77 46.21 20.77
N ALA A 389 -33.68 45.43 20.80
CA ALA A 389 -32.50 45.72 21.60
C ALA A 389 -31.71 46.95 21.10
N ASN A 390 -31.87 47.33 19.83
CA ASN A 390 -31.22 48.51 19.25
C ASN A 390 -31.98 49.82 19.51
N ALA A 391 -33.04 49.80 20.33
CA ALA A 391 -33.88 50.96 20.58
C ALA A 391 -34.18 51.22 22.07
N SER A 392 -33.19 51.07 22.96
CA SER A 392 -33.20 51.79 24.25
C SER A 392 -31.83 51.85 24.91
N ASP A 393 -31.49 53.04 25.41
CA ASP A 393 -30.34 53.36 26.27
C ASP A 393 -30.47 52.75 27.70
N GLU A 394 -31.18 51.61 27.82
CA GLU A 394 -31.55 50.95 29.09
C GLU A 394 -30.82 49.60 29.29
N GLY A 395 -29.72 49.36 28.57
CA GLY A 395 -28.93 48.13 28.70
C GLY A 395 -28.17 48.01 30.03
N LEU A 396 -27.85 49.13 30.68
CA LEU A 396 -27.08 49.14 31.94
C LEU A 396 -27.93 48.82 33.18
N ASP A 397 -29.17 49.32 33.25
CA ASP A 397 -30.04 49.07 34.41
C ASP A 397 -30.57 47.63 34.44
N ALA A 398 -30.79 47.01 33.28
CA ALA A 398 -31.17 45.59 33.18
C ALA A 398 -30.02 44.65 33.59
N LEU A 399 -28.78 44.98 33.22
CA LEU A 399 -27.58 44.26 33.68
C LEU A 399 -27.36 44.44 35.18
N GLN A 400 -27.64 45.62 35.73
CA GLN A 400 -27.52 45.89 37.17
C GLN A 400 -28.61 45.19 38.00
N ALA A 401 -29.81 45.02 37.44
CA ALA A 401 -30.88 44.23 38.05
C ALA A 401 -30.57 42.71 38.03
N ALA A 402 -29.95 42.20 36.96
CA ALA A 402 -29.53 40.80 36.88
C ALA A 402 -28.36 40.46 37.82
N LEU A 403 -27.54 41.46 38.20
CA LEU A 403 -26.47 41.30 39.19
C LEU A 403 -26.92 41.48 40.64
N GLY A 404 -28.13 42.01 40.85
CA GLY A 404 -28.62 42.46 42.16
C GLY A 404 -29.18 41.37 43.08
N ASP A 405 -29.43 40.16 42.57
CA ASP A 405 -30.16 39.11 43.32
C ASP A 405 -29.35 37.83 43.62
N LEU A 406 -28.02 37.90 43.54
CA LEU A 406 -27.15 36.87 44.11
C LEU A 406 -26.86 37.17 45.59
N GLN A 407 -27.88 37.00 46.43
CA GLN A 407 -27.66 36.70 47.85
C GLN A 407 -27.21 35.23 47.98
N GLY A 408 -25.91 35.01 47.78
CA GLY A 408 -25.23 33.74 48.02
C GLY A 408 -23.79 33.97 48.42
N GLU A 409 -23.50 33.75 49.70
CA GLU A 409 -22.19 33.68 50.37
C GLU A 409 -21.05 34.59 49.86
N THR A 410 -20.85 35.70 50.58
CA THR A 410 -19.61 36.49 50.47
C THR A 410 -18.41 35.64 50.89
N VAL A 411 -17.61 35.21 49.91
CA VAL A 411 -16.29 34.60 50.15
C VAL A 411 -15.39 35.67 50.75
N GLN A 412 -14.85 35.41 51.95
CA GLN A 412 -13.88 36.31 52.56
C GLN A 412 -12.54 36.18 51.81
N VAL A 413 -12.02 37.32 51.38
CA VAL A 413 -10.74 37.43 50.69
C VAL A 413 -9.74 38.05 51.66
N THR A 414 -8.58 37.42 51.80
CA THR A 414 -7.50 37.97 52.63
C THR A 414 -6.92 39.25 52.01
N PRO A 415 -6.25 40.13 52.79
CA PRO A 415 -5.76 41.43 52.29
C PRO A 415 -4.81 41.38 51.08
N ASP A 416 -4.24 40.21 50.78
CA ASP A 416 -3.32 39.98 49.66
C ASP A 416 -4.03 39.41 48.41
N GLY A 417 -5.37 39.36 48.41
CA GLY A 417 -6.18 38.95 47.26
C GLY A 417 -6.35 37.44 47.08
N ALA A 418 -5.91 36.63 48.04
CA ALA A 418 -6.16 35.19 48.05
C ALA A 418 -7.49 34.86 48.75
N LEU A 419 -8.26 33.96 48.14
CA LEU A 419 -9.51 33.42 48.69
C LEU A 419 -9.20 32.67 50.00
N ASP A 420 -9.93 32.97 51.08
CA ASP A 420 -9.79 32.29 52.36
C ASP A 420 -10.53 30.94 52.30
N ILE A 421 -9.88 29.95 51.69
CA ILE A 421 -10.41 28.61 51.50
C ILE A 421 -9.89 27.74 52.63
N ASP A 422 -10.79 27.23 53.48
CA ASP A 422 -10.45 26.39 54.61
C ASP A 422 -9.98 25.00 54.13
N THR A 423 -8.68 24.89 53.87
CA THR A 423 -8.05 23.71 53.25
C THR A 423 -8.28 22.41 54.01
N GLU A 424 -8.51 22.44 55.32
CA GLU A 424 -8.82 21.23 56.11
C GLU A 424 -10.19 20.64 55.75
N GLN A 425 -11.17 21.47 55.41
CA GLN A 425 -12.51 21.02 55.03
C GLN A 425 -12.54 20.40 53.62
N LEU A 426 -11.76 20.94 52.69
CA LEU A 426 -11.60 20.35 51.36
C LEU A 426 -10.83 19.03 51.41
N LEU A 427 -9.81 18.93 52.26
CA LEU A 427 -9.07 17.69 52.48
C LEU A 427 -9.96 16.60 53.10
N SER A 428 -10.84 16.94 54.05
CA SER A 428 -11.77 15.96 54.62
C SER A 428 -12.81 15.47 53.60
N GLN A 429 -13.31 16.36 52.73
CA GLN A 429 -14.25 15.98 51.67
C GLN A 429 -13.59 15.09 50.60
N LEU A 430 -12.30 15.29 50.31
CA LEU A 430 -11.52 14.44 49.41
C LEU A 430 -11.25 13.07 50.02
N ASP A 431 -10.96 13.00 51.33
CA ASP A 431 -10.71 11.74 52.03
C ASP A 431 -11.99 10.89 52.12
N ASP A 432 -13.14 11.51 52.38
CA ASP A 432 -14.45 10.84 52.34
C ASP A 432 -14.83 10.37 50.93
N ALA A 433 -14.47 11.13 49.89
CA ALA A 433 -14.71 10.76 48.49
C ALA A 433 -13.80 9.59 48.05
N ILE A 434 -12.53 9.60 48.42
CA ILE A 434 -11.57 8.52 48.13
C ILE A 434 -11.96 7.24 48.89
N THR A 435 -12.37 7.37 50.15
CA THR A 435 -12.80 6.22 50.96
C THR A 435 -14.10 5.60 50.42
N ASN A 436 -15.04 6.43 49.93
CA ASN A 436 -16.24 5.94 49.24
C ASN A 436 -15.92 5.29 47.88
N MET A 437 -14.90 5.75 47.15
CA MET A 437 -14.44 5.10 45.91
C MET A 437 -13.76 3.76 46.18
N ALA A 438 -13.04 3.64 47.30
CA ALA A 438 -12.38 2.40 47.73
C ALA A 438 -13.31 1.35 48.37
N LEU A 439 -14.58 1.72 48.66
CA LEU A 439 -15.62 0.83 49.20
C LEU A 439 -16.56 0.27 48.12
N LEU A 440 -16.36 0.64 46.85
CA LEU A 440 -17.03 -0.02 45.72
C LEU A 440 -16.44 -1.42 45.56
N PRO A 441 -17.25 -2.48 45.47
CA PRO A 441 -16.73 -3.83 45.30
C PRO A 441 -16.05 -3.94 43.94
N GLU A 442 -14.71 -4.10 43.93
CA GLU A 442 -13.89 -4.30 42.73
C GLU A 442 -14.28 -5.55 41.91
N GLU A 443 -15.18 -6.40 42.42
CA GLU A 443 -15.61 -7.63 41.76
C GLU A 443 -16.55 -7.41 40.55
N GLY A 444 -17.05 -6.20 40.29
CA GLY A 444 -17.93 -5.90 39.14
C GLY A 444 -17.24 -5.27 37.92
N LEU A 445 -16.24 -4.43 38.14
CA LEU A 445 -15.58 -3.65 37.06
C LEU A 445 -14.65 -4.50 36.20
N LEU A 446 -14.01 -5.51 36.79
CA LEU A 446 -13.21 -6.48 36.04
C LEU A 446 -14.09 -7.45 35.22
N ASP A 447 -15.30 -7.78 35.69
CA ASP A 447 -16.24 -8.66 34.98
C ASP A 447 -16.95 -7.94 33.81
N GLU A 448 -17.23 -6.64 33.95
CA GLU A 448 -17.75 -5.80 32.85
C GLU A 448 -16.71 -5.51 31.76
N LEU A 449 -15.41 -5.45 32.08
CA LEU A 449 -14.35 -5.34 31.07
C LEU A 449 -14.02 -6.69 30.40
N ASN A 450 -14.28 -7.82 31.08
CA ASN A 450 -14.07 -9.16 30.50
C ASN A 450 -15.23 -9.65 29.63
N THR A 451 -16.40 -9.01 29.70
CA THR A 451 -17.59 -9.41 28.94
C THR A 451 -17.60 -8.93 27.48
N GLY A 452 -16.63 -8.09 27.07
CA GLY A 452 -16.55 -7.48 25.74
C GLY A 452 -15.51 -8.04 24.77
N ILE A 453 -14.65 -8.98 25.18
CA ILE A 453 -13.73 -9.68 24.26
C ILE A 453 -14.27 -11.09 24.03
N ARG A 454 -15.38 -11.20 23.31
CA ARG A 454 -15.68 -12.47 22.64
C ARG A 454 -14.73 -12.55 21.46
N GLU A 455 -13.80 -13.51 21.50
CA GLU A 455 -13.02 -13.87 20.32
C GLU A 455 -13.97 -14.04 19.14
N VAL A 456 -13.74 -13.25 18.09
CA VAL A 456 -14.47 -13.35 16.84
C VAL A 456 -13.96 -14.62 16.17
N ILE A 457 -14.76 -15.68 16.24
CA ILE A 457 -14.42 -16.96 15.62
C ILE A 457 -14.76 -16.84 14.14
N VAL A 458 -13.78 -17.14 13.27
CA VAL A 458 -13.98 -17.14 11.83
C VAL A 458 -14.99 -18.22 11.41
N PRO A 459 -15.78 -18.01 10.34
CA PRO A 459 -16.68 -19.03 9.84
C PRO A 459 -15.91 -20.29 9.43
N GLN A 460 -16.54 -21.46 9.53
CA GLN A 460 -16.00 -22.71 9.02
C GLN A 460 -16.78 -23.14 7.78
N ALA A 461 -16.14 -23.08 6.61
CA ALA A 461 -16.67 -23.67 5.39
C ALA A 461 -16.61 -25.21 5.49
N VAL A 462 -17.71 -25.87 5.11
CA VAL A 462 -17.79 -27.33 5.02
C VAL A 462 -18.45 -27.67 3.69
N SER A 463 -17.62 -28.13 2.76
CA SER A 463 -17.99 -28.42 1.37
C SER A 463 -18.56 -29.85 1.20
N GLY A 464 -18.27 -30.75 2.16
CA GLY A 464 -18.72 -32.14 2.21
C GLY A 464 -17.60 -33.13 1.89
N ASP A 465 -17.90 -34.43 1.96
CA ASP A 465 -16.94 -35.49 1.61
C ASP A 465 -16.77 -35.62 0.09
N ASP A 466 -15.63 -36.18 -0.34
CA ASP A 466 -15.37 -36.54 -1.73
C ASP A 466 -16.42 -37.50 -2.29
N GLN A 467 -16.81 -37.29 -3.55
CA GLN A 467 -17.91 -38.01 -4.17
C GLN A 467 -17.45 -38.86 -5.36
N GLN A 468 -18.00 -40.06 -5.48
CA GLN A 468 -17.79 -40.93 -6.65
C GLN A 468 -19.15 -41.29 -7.27
N HIS A 469 -19.30 -41.06 -8.57
CA HIS A 469 -20.53 -41.27 -9.32
C HIS A 469 -20.24 -41.98 -10.65
N VAL A 470 -21.28 -42.57 -11.25
CA VAL A 470 -21.21 -43.21 -12.57
C VAL A 470 -22.04 -42.39 -13.56
N ALA A 471 -21.53 -42.18 -14.76
CA ALA A 471 -22.25 -41.43 -15.79
C ALA A 471 -23.56 -42.11 -16.24
N ASP A 472 -24.62 -41.32 -16.47
CA ASP A 472 -25.87 -41.81 -17.05
C ASP A 472 -25.69 -42.24 -18.53
N ALA A 473 -26.72 -42.80 -19.16
CA ALA A 473 -26.69 -43.26 -20.56
C ALA A 473 -26.28 -42.17 -21.58
N ASP A 474 -26.35 -40.89 -21.20
CA ASP A 474 -25.93 -39.73 -22.00
C ASP A 474 -24.44 -39.33 -21.77
N GLY A 475 -23.67 -40.07 -20.97
CA GLY A 475 -22.28 -39.78 -20.63
C GLY A 475 -22.10 -38.60 -19.66
N LYS A 476 -23.13 -38.26 -18.88
CA LYS A 476 -23.11 -37.17 -17.89
C LYS A 476 -23.79 -37.59 -16.59
N ALA A 477 -23.40 -37.01 -15.46
CA ALA A 477 -24.05 -37.21 -14.16
C ALA A 477 -24.49 -35.86 -13.55
N ILE A 478 -25.58 -35.86 -12.78
CA ILE A 478 -26.04 -34.69 -12.02
C ILE A 478 -25.56 -34.84 -10.57
N ILE A 479 -24.67 -33.94 -10.16
CA ILE A 479 -24.04 -33.96 -8.84
C ILE A 479 -24.62 -32.82 -8.00
N THR A 480 -24.82 -33.07 -6.70
CA THR A 480 -25.27 -32.05 -5.76
C THR A 480 -24.11 -31.69 -4.83
N LEU A 481 -23.71 -30.42 -4.84
CA LEU A 481 -22.75 -29.85 -3.92
C LEU A 481 -23.53 -29.17 -2.78
N ASP A 482 -23.17 -29.48 -1.54
CA ASP A 482 -23.97 -29.12 -0.37
C ASP A 482 -23.12 -28.51 0.74
N GLY A 483 -23.14 -27.18 0.80
CA GLY A 483 -22.39 -26.36 1.75
C GLY A 483 -23.19 -26.02 3.00
N THR A 484 -24.38 -26.61 3.20
CA THR A 484 -25.26 -26.28 4.33
C THR A 484 -24.69 -26.66 5.70
N HIS A 485 -23.63 -27.48 5.72
CA HIS A 485 -22.91 -27.82 6.94
C HIS A 485 -21.87 -26.76 7.35
N SER A 486 -21.67 -25.74 6.51
CA SER A 486 -20.85 -24.58 6.86
C SER A 486 -21.49 -23.86 8.03
N HIS A 487 -20.70 -23.54 9.04
CA HIS A 487 -21.21 -22.95 10.27
C HIS A 487 -20.28 -21.88 10.78
N ASP A 488 -20.89 -20.84 11.33
CA ASP A 488 -20.24 -19.83 12.13
C ASP A 488 -20.83 -19.99 13.55
N PRO A 489 -20.02 -20.18 14.61
CA PRO A 489 -20.51 -20.23 15.98
C PRO A 489 -21.35 -19.00 16.39
N GLN A 490 -21.17 -17.88 15.70
CA GLN A 490 -21.92 -16.63 15.84
C GLN A 490 -23.06 -16.48 14.82
N GLY A 491 -23.18 -17.38 13.84
CA GLY A 491 -24.28 -17.45 12.88
C GLY A 491 -24.33 -16.31 11.85
N ARG A 492 -23.18 -15.72 11.48
CA ARG A 492 -23.10 -14.50 10.65
C ARG A 492 -22.80 -14.75 9.17
N ILE A 493 -22.83 -15.99 8.71
CA ILE A 493 -22.57 -16.33 7.29
C ILE A 493 -23.59 -15.60 6.40
N GLN A 494 -23.11 -14.83 5.43
CA GLN A 494 -23.95 -14.11 4.46
C GLN A 494 -23.87 -14.69 3.06
N THR A 495 -22.67 -15.13 2.65
CA THR A 495 -22.40 -15.48 1.25
C THR A 495 -21.75 -16.84 1.16
N TRP A 496 -22.19 -17.62 0.17
CA TRP A 496 -21.55 -18.85 -0.29
C TRP A 496 -21.09 -18.61 -1.72
N SER A 497 -19.92 -19.12 -2.10
CA SER A 497 -19.42 -19.07 -3.47
C SER A 497 -18.75 -20.40 -3.79
N TRP A 498 -19.29 -21.12 -4.78
CA TRP A 498 -18.72 -22.35 -5.29
C TRP A 498 -17.84 -22.03 -6.48
N ILE A 499 -16.62 -22.55 -6.47
CA ILE A 499 -15.59 -22.30 -7.48
C ILE A 499 -15.13 -23.64 -8.06
N ASP A 500 -14.95 -23.69 -9.38
CA ASP A 500 -14.42 -24.88 -10.05
C ASP A 500 -12.87 -24.90 -10.07
N SER A 501 -12.28 -25.98 -10.59
CA SER A 501 -10.82 -26.12 -10.70
C SER A 501 -10.14 -25.08 -11.59
N THR A 502 -10.89 -24.29 -12.35
CA THR A 502 -10.38 -23.19 -13.19
C THR A 502 -10.43 -21.84 -12.49
N GLY A 503 -10.95 -21.78 -11.25
CA GLY A 503 -11.12 -20.54 -10.49
C GLY A 503 -12.41 -19.78 -10.82
N LYS A 504 -13.29 -20.35 -11.65
CA LYS A 504 -14.56 -19.72 -12.03
C LYS A 504 -15.64 -19.98 -10.99
N GLU A 505 -16.34 -18.95 -10.55
CA GLU A 505 -17.53 -19.10 -9.71
C GLU A 505 -18.68 -19.74 -10.52
N ILE A 506 -19.20 -20.86 -10.01
CA ILE A 506 -20.28 -21.63 -10.63
C ILE A 506 -21.63 -21.39 -9.96
N ALA A 507 -21.67 -20.99 -8.68
CA ALA A 507 -22.90 -20.66 -7.96
C ALA A 507 -22.63 -19.95 -6.63
N SER A 508 -23.57 -19.07 -6.24
CA SER A 508 -23.53 -18.33 -4.97
C SER A 508 -24.51 -18.84 -3.89
N SER A 509 -25.08 -20.03 -4.10
CA SER A 509 -26.05 -20.65 -3.20
C SER A 509 -25.41 -21.72 -2.32
N SER A 510 -25.90 -21.89 -1.09
CA SER A 510 -25.42 -22.92 -0.16
C SER A 510 -25.56 -24.35 -0.71
N LYS A 511 -26.50 -24.61 -1.62
CA LYS A 511 -26.69 -25.90 -2.28
C LYS A 511 -26.90 -25.75 -3.78
N VAL A 512 -26.07 -26.41 -4.58
CA VAL A 512 -26.10 -26.32 -6.04
C VAL A 512 -26.11 -27.69 -6.69
N LYS A 513 -26.78 -27.81 -7.84
CA LYS A 513 -26.73 -29.01 -8.70
C LYS A 513 -25.97 -28.71 -9.97
N VAL A 514 -24.93 -29.49 -10.25
CA VAL A 514 -24.07 -29.34 -11.42
C VAL A 514 -24.18 -30.59 -12.30
N ARG A 515 -24.14 -30.41 -13.63
CA ARG A 515 -24.18 -31.53 -14.59
C ARG A 515 -22.81 -31.66 -15.26
N LEU A 516 -22.11 -32.74 -14.97
CA LEU A 516 -20.70 -32.95 -15.35
C LEU A 516 -20.58 -34.20 -16.25
N GLY A 517 -19.52 -34.27 -17.06
CA GLY A 517 -19.20 -35.47 -17.86
C GLY A 517 -18.34 -36.45 -17.07
N SER A 518 -17.93 -37.57 -17.66
CA SER A 518 -16.93 -38.46 -17.04
C SER A 518 -15.59 -37.72 -16.88
N GLY A 519 -14.98 -37.81 -15.70
CA GLY A 519 -13.76 -37.09 -15.36
C GLY A 519 -13.63 -36.79 -13.87
N ASN A 520 -12.49 -36.21 -13.49
CA ASN A 520 -12.20 -35.76 -12.14
C ASN A 520 -12.36 -34.25 -12.04
N TYR A 521 -13.21 -33.80 -11.12
CA TYR A 521 -13.49 -32.39 -10.89
C TYR A 521 -13.15 -32.04 -9.44
N ARG A 522 -12.57 -30.86 -9.22
CA ARG A 522 -12.35 -30.30 -7.88
C ARG A 522 -13.21 -29.05 -7.74
N PHE A 523 -13.92 -28.94 -6.63
CA PHE A 523 -14.72 -27.77 -6.28
C PHE A 523 -14.26 -27.19 -4.96
N GLU A 524 -14.28 -25.88 -4.85
CA GLU A 524 -13.96 -25.13 -3.64
C GLU A 524 -15.20 -24.34 -3.22
N LEU A 525 -15.62 -24.47 -1.97
CA LEU A 525 -16.64 -23.65 -1.34
C LEU A 525 -15.96 -22.55 -0.53
N ARG A 526 -16.27 -21.30 -0.84
CA ARG A 526 -15.92 -20.12 -0.05
C ARG A 526 -17.14 -19.58 0.67
N VAL A 527 -16.95 -19.20 1.92
CA VAL A 527 -18.00 -18.65 2.79
C VAL A 527 -17.49 -17.35 3.40
N CYS A 528 -18.33 -16.31 3.40
CA CYS A 528 -18.03 -15.00 3.99
C CYS A 528 -19.02 -14.67 5.10
N ASP A 529 -18.51 -14.16 6.22
CA ASP A 529 -19.32 -13.58 7.28
C ASP A 529 -19.61 -12.08 7.05
N ARG A 530 -20.50 -11.51 7.87
CA ARG A 530 -20.88 -10.09 7.80
C ARG A 530 -19.73 -9.12 8.04
N ASP A 531 -18.69 -9.57 8.74
CA ASP A 531 -17.55 -8.74 9.12
C ASP A 531 -16.40 -8.86 8.10
N GLY A 532 -16.65 -9.55 6.97
CA GLY A 532 -15.73 -9.67 5.84
C GLY A 532 -14.73 -10.83 5.98
N GLN A 533 -14.89 -11.72 6.95
CA GLN A 533 -13.99 -12.85 7.18
C GLN A 533 -14.37 -14.02 6.28
N TRP A 534 -13.37 -14.57 5.59
CA TRP A 534 -13.54 -15.65 4.62
C TRP A 534 -13.02 -17.00 5.15
N SER A 535 -13.69 -18.06 4.71
CA SER A 535 -13.30 -19.45 4.97
C SER A 535 -13.54 -20.28 3.72
N SER A 536 -12.67 -21.24 3.45
CA SER A 536 -12.71 -22.07 2.25
C SER A 536 -12.53 -23.54 2.58
N ASP A 537 -13.26 -24.41 1.88
CA ASP A 537 -13.09 -25.86 1.93
C ASP A 537 -13.24 -26.46 0.52
N SER A 538 -12.62 -27.61 0.24
CA SER A 538 -12.62 -28.18 -1.11
C SER A 538 -12.96 -29.67 -1.11
N LEU A 539 -13.70 -30.12 -2.13
CA LEU A 539 -14.06 -31.52 -2.34
C LEU A 539 -13.74 -31.98 -3.77
N GLN A 540 -13.46 -33.27 -3.90
CA GLN A 540 -13.21 -33.93 -5.18
C GLN A 540 -14.44 -34.74 -5.62
N VAL A 541 -14.79 -34.63 -6.90
CA VAL A 541 -15.85 -35.42 -7.54
C VAL A 541 -15.25 -36.23 -8.68
N VAL A 542 -15.38 -37.55 -8.60
CA VAL A 542 -14.96 -38.50 -9.64
C VAL A 542 -16.20 -39.05 -10.32
N ILE A 543 -16.26 -38.97 -11.65
CA ILE A 543 -17.33 -39.54 -12.47
C ILE A 543 -16.73 -40.58 -13.42
N ASP A 544 -17.07 -41.84 -13.18
CA ASP A 544 -16.65 -43.00 -13.98
C ASP A 544 -17.58 -43.23 -15.19
#